data_AF-A0A839IA44-F1
#
_entry.id   AF-A0A839IA44-F1
#
_cell.length_a   1.000
_cell.length_b   1.000
_cell.length_c   1.000
_cell.angle_alpha   90.00
_cell.angle_beta   90.00
_cell.angle_gamma   90.00
#
_symmetry.space_group_name_H-M   'P 1'
#
loop_
_entity.id
_entity.type
_entity.pdbx_description
1 polymer ?
#
loop_
_entity_poly.entity_id
_entity_poly.type
_entity_poly.pdbx_seq_one_letter_code
_entity_poly.pdbx_strand_id
1 'polypeptide(L)'
;QVSHNRLYLNGVEFFKVVPENFIGSWSSKLVSGEDIMASNVKALNLKLRSDFIFSLDVVSTTGKKNQQVGYYYFEDDDLVLLYEEGEQESTFTIKDDVLELKNEQFGMYALLQRE
;
A
#
# COMPACT_ATOMS: atom_id res chain seq x y z
N GLN A 1 -2.79 -26.39 -5.30
CA GLN A 1 -2.45 -25.05 -5.81
C GLN A 1 -1.70 -24.33 -4.70
N VAL A 2 -0.40 -24.06 -4.86
CA VAL A 2 0.39 -23.32 -3.85
C VAL A 2 0.00 -21.85 -4.00
N SER A 3 -0.44 -21.23 -2.91
CA SER A 3 -0.82 -19.81 -2.85
C SER A 3 0.43 -19.01 -2.50
N HIS A 4 0.52 -17.75 -2.91
CA HIS A 4 1.68 -16.87 -2.67
C HIS A 4 2.03 -16.67 -1.18
N ASN A 5 1.15 -17.07 -0.27
CA ASN A 5 1.37 -17.02 1.18
C ASN A 5 1.68 -18.37 1.83
N ARG A 6 2.00 -19.43 1.08
CA ARG A 6 2.26 -20.78 1.62
C ARG A 6 3.64 -21.32 1.24
N LEU A 7 4.35 -21.89 2.22
CA LEU A 7 5.61 -22.60 2.02
C LEU A 7 5.50 -24.00 2.65
N TYR A 8 5.82 -25.04 1.88
CA TYR A 8 5.90 -26.42 2.38
C TYR A 8 7.36 -26.86 2.47
N LEU A 9 7.81 -27.24 3.65
CA LEU A 9 9.19 -27.64 3.90
C LEU A 9 9.23 -28.82 4.88
N ASN A 10 9.85 -29.92 4.45
CA ASN A 10 10.07 -31.12 5.29
C ASN A 10 8.81 -31.66 5.98
N GLY A 11 7.65 -31.62 5.31
CA GLY A 11 6.40 -32.11 5.90
C GLY A 11 5.62 -31.08 6.70
N VAL A 12 6.14 -29.86 6.84
CA VAL A 12 5.52 -28.75 7.58
C VAL A 12 5.05 -27.68 6.60
N GLU A 13 3.85 -27.16 6.84
CA GLU A 13 3.27 -26.05 6.08
C GLU A 13 3.36 -24.75 6.90
N PHE A 14 3.92 -23.71 6.29
CA PHE A 14 4.04 -22.36 6.84
C PHE A 14 3.13 -21.42 6.07
N PHE A 15 2.51 -20.49 6.80
CA PHE A 15 1.64 -19.45 6.23
C PHE A 15 2.20 -18.07 6.57
N LYS A 16 2.40 -17.22 5.56
CA LYS A 16 2.65 -15.80 5.81
C LYS A 16 1.32 -15.16 6.23
N VAL A 17 1.34 -14.46 7.37
CA VAL A 17 0.22 -13.70 7.90
C VAL A 17 0.59 -12.22 7.93
N VAL A 18 -0.37 -11.35 7.60
CA VAL A 18 -0.22 -9.90 7.74
C VAL A 18 -0.72 -9.50 9.12
N PRO A 19 0.00 -8.65 9.87
CA PRO A 19 -0.51 -8.11 11.14
C PRO A 19 -1.89 -7.46 10.96
N GLU A 20 -2.83 -7.75 11.87
CA GLU A 20 -4.22 -7.27 11.74
C GLU A 20 -4.31 -5.74 11.71
N ASN A 21 -3.43 -5.05 12.43
CA ASN A 21 -3.34 -3.60 12.45
C ASN A 21 -2.80 -2.99 11.14
N PHE A 22 -2.42 -3.80 10.15
CA PHE A 22 -1.99 -3.32 8.82
C PHE A 22 -3.11 -3.48 7.78
N ILE A 23 -3.94 -4.50 7.93
CA ILE A 23 -5.09 -4.79 7.06
C ILE A 23 -6.17 -3.73 7.27
N GLY A 24 -6.87 -3.31 6.22
CA GLY A 24 -8.00 -2.38 6.32
C GLY A 24 -8.07 -1.38 5.16
N SER A 25 -9.01 -0.45 5.27
CA SER A 25 -9.10 0.72 4.40
C SER A 25 -8.43 1.92 5.07
N TRP A 26 -7.65 2.65 4.29
CA TRP A 26 -6.86 3.80 4.72
C TRP A 26 -7.10 4.95 3.74
N SER A 27 -7.49 6.10 4.25
CA SER A 27 -7.81 7.28 3.44
C SER A 27 -6.91 8.46 3.78
N SER A 28 -6.42 9.14 2.76
CA SER A 28 -5.50 10.26 2.93
C SER A 28 -6.12 11.42 3.71
N LYS A 29 -5.42 11.84 4.76
CA LYS A 29 -5.58 13.15 5.40
C LYS A 29 -4.66 14.19 4.76
N LEU A 30 -3.49 13.75 4.32
CA LEU A 30 -2.49 14.58 3.64
C LEU A 30 -1.80 13.75 2.56
N VAL A 31 -1.60 14.39 1.42
CA VAL A 31 -0.70 13.92 0.36
C VAL A 31 0.12 15.12 -0.10
N SER A 32 1.42 14.94 -0.25
CA SER A 32 2.34 15.99 -0.68
C SER A 32 3.54 15.39 -1.39
N GLY A 33 4.25 16.21 -2.16
CA GLY A 33 5.41 15.78 -2.94
C GLY A 33 5.43 16.41 -4.32
N GLU A 34 6.60 16.50 -4.94
CA GLU A 34 6.76 17.13 -6.25
C GLU A 34 5.94 16.39 -7.32
N ASP A 35 6.01 15.07 -7.37
CA ASP A 35 5.27 14.25 -8.32
C ASP A 35 3.75 14.20 -8.04
N ILE A 36 3.35 14.32 -6.76
CA ILE A 36 1.94 14.45 -6.35
C ILE A 36 1.34 15.74 -6.91
N MET A 37 2.11 16.84 -6.85
CA MET A 37 1.71 18.14 -7.38
C MET A 37 1.68 18.13 -8.91
N ALA A 38 2.70 17.56 -9.56
CA ALA A 38 2.75 17.41 -11.01
C ALA A 38 1.57 16.57 -11.56
N SER A 39 1.18 15.53 -10.81
CA SER A 39 0.10 14.61 -11.18
C SER A 39 -1.29 15.06 -10.73
N ASN A 40 -1.41 16.25 -10.14
CA ASN A 40 -2.67 16.80 -9.63
C ASN A 40 -3.40 15.86 -8.67
N VAL A 41 -2.69 15.12 -7.83
CA VAL A 41 -3.31 14.17 -6.88
C VAL A 41 -3.94 14.95 -5.72
N LYS A 42 -5.22 14.67 -5.45
CA LYS A 42 -6.01 15.27 -4.37
C LYS A 42 -6.18 14.33 -3.18
N ALA A 43 -6.37 13.03 -3.44
CA ALA A 43 -6.59 12.03 -2.41
C ALA A 43 -6.10 10.65 -2.83
N LEU A 44 -5.72 9.85 -1.84
CA LEU A 44 -5.35 8.44 -1.97
C LEU A 44 -6.23 7.62 -1.03
N ASN A 45 -6.80 6.52 -1.51
CA ASN A 45 -7.42 5.50 -0.66
C ASN A 45 -6.74 4.16 -0.91
N LEU A 46 -6.13 3.60 0.12
CA LEU A 46 -5.43 2.33 0.09
C LEU A 46 -6.23 1.30 0.87
N LYS A 47 -6.50 0.15 0.25
CA LYS A 47 -7.06 -1.01 0.93
C LYS A 47 -6.04 -2.15 0.93
N LEU A 48 -5.63 -2.60 2.11
CA LEU A 48 -4.78 -3.77 2.31
C LEU A 48 -5.63 -4.93 2.81
N ARG A 49 -5.61 -6.07 2.10
CA ARG A 49 -6.38 -7.27 2.45
C ARG A 49 -5.49 -8.34 3.08
N SER A 50 -6.08 -9.21 3.89
CA SER A 50 -5.37 -10.33 4.55
C SER A 50 -4.79 -11.37 3.58
N ASP A 51 -5.24 -11.39 2.33
CA ASP A 51 -4.75 -12.26 1.26
C ASP A 51 -3.68 -11.60 0.38
N PHE A 52 -2.98 -10.58 0.87
CA PHE A 52 -1.88 -9.89 0.18
C PHE A 52 -2.28 -9.14 -1.11
N ILE A 53 -3.59 -8.90 -1.30
CA ILE A 53 -4.10 -8.07 -2.39
C ILE A 53 -4.27 -6.64 -1.87
N PHE A 54 -3.83 -5.65 -2.65
CA PHE A 54 -4.14 -4.25 -2.39
C PHE A 54 -5.05 -3.66 -3.47
N SER A 55 -5.74 -2.58 -3.12
CA SER A 55 -6.31 -1.64 -4.08
C SER A 55 -5.95 -0.23 -3.69
N LEU A 56 -5.50 0.58 -4.65
CA LEU A 56 -5.15 1.98 -4.47
C LEU A 56 -5.99 2.83 -5.42
N ASP A 57 -6.85 3.68 -4.87
CA ASP A 57 -7.61 4.69 -5.62
C ASP A 57 -6.92 6.04 -5.51
N VAL A 58 -6.43 6.55 -6.64
CA VAL A 58 -5.88 7.89 -6.78
C VAL A 58 -6.94 8.81 -7.37
N VAL A 59 -7.28 9.88 -6.65
CA VAL A 59 -8.26 10.89 -7.08
C VAL A 59 -7.52 12.17 -7.41
N SER A 60 -7.69 12.68 -8.63
CA SER A 60 -7.10 13.96 -9.03
C SER A 60 -7.91 15.16 -8.55
N THR A 61 -7.35 16.36 -8.64
CA THR A 61 -8.05 17.64 -8.38
C THR A 61 -9.24 17.87 -9.31
N THR A 62 -9.21 17.30 -10.52
CA THR A 62 -10.32 17.31 -11.48
C THR A 62 -11.41 16.27 -11.17
N GLY A 63 -11.19 15.41 -10.18
CA GLY A 63 -12.10 14.31 -9.81
C GLY A 63 -11.92 13.04 -10.64
N LYS A 64 -10.96 12.99 -11.56
CA LYS A 64 -10.61 11.76 -12.28
C LYS A 64 -10.07 10.74 -11.28
N LYS A 65 -10.52 9.50 -11.40
CA LYS A 65 -10.05 8.39 -10.57
C LYS A 65 -9.19 7.45 -11.41
N ASN A 66 -8.08 7.00 -10.83
CA ASN A 66 -7.29 5.89 -11.33
C ASN A 66 -7.19 4.85 -10.21
N GLN A 67 -7.56 3.61 -10.52
CA GLN A 67 -7.50 2.51 -9.58
C GLN A 67 -6.38 1.56 -9.99
N GLN A 68 -5.50 1.24 -9.05
CA GLN A 68 -4.49 0.19 -9.16
C GLN A 68 -4.88 -0.97 -8.25
N VAL A 69 -4.68 -2.19 -8.73
CA VAL A 69 -4.90 -3.42 -7.97
C VAL A 69 -3.70 -4.31 -8.21
N GLY A 70 -3.23 -4.96 -7.15
CA GLY A 70 -2.07 -5.83 -7.25
C GLY A 70 -1.79 -6.55 -5.95
N TYR A 71 -0.54 -6.98 -5.81
CA TYR A 71 -0.07 -7.65 -4.60
C TYR A 71 0.78 -6.71 -3.77
N TYR A 72 0.81 -6.94 -2.47
CA TYR A 72 1.70 -6.19 -1.58
C TYR A 72 2.43 -7.12 -0.62
N TYR A 73 3.58 -6.65 -0.17
CA TYR A 73 4.29 -7.26 0.93
C TYR A 73 5.04 -6.20 1.73
N PHE A 74 5.40 -6.57 2.95
CA PHE A 74 6.30 -5.80 3.79
C PHE A 74 7.67 -6.47 3.79
N GLU A 75 8.71 -5.66 3.64
CA GLU A 75 10.12 -6.03 3.73
C GLU A 75 10.79 -4.98 4.61
N ASP A 76 11.31 -5.41 5.77
CA ASP A 76 11.82 -4.52 6.81
C ASP A 76 10.86 -3.37 7.13
N ASP A 77 11.25 -2.13 6.84
CA ASP A 77 10.48 -0.91 7.08
C ASP A 77 9.75 -0.40 5.82
N ASP A 78 9.69 -1.21 4.77
CA ASP A 78 9.11 -0.88 3.47
C ASP A 78 7.81 -1.64 3.19
N LEU A 79 6.86 -0.90 2.61
CA LEU A 79 5.67 -1.41 1.95
C LEU A 79 5.93 -1.40 0.44
N VAL A 80 5.92 -2.58 -0.16
CA VAL A 80 6.05 -2.73 -1.61
C VAL A 80 4.70 -3.05 -2.22
N LEU A 81 4.30 -2.26 -3.22
CA LEU A 81 3.09 -2.47 -4.03
C LEU A 81 3.50 -2.94 -5.43
N LEU A 82 3.12 -4.17 -5.79
CA LEU A 82 3.38 -4.79 -7.09
C LEU A 82 2.10 -4.77 -7.94
N TYR A 83 2.14 -4.14 -9.12
CA TYR A 83 1.02 -4.07 -10.06
C TYR A 83 1.51 -4.24 -11.51
N GLU A 84 0.59 -4.30 -12.48
CA GLU A 84 0.90 -4.69 -13.87
C GLU A 84 1.99 -3.82 -14.53
N GLU A 85 1.98 -2.52 -14.21
CA GLU A 85 2.88 -1.51 -14.77
C GLU A 85 4.20 -1.35 -13.98
N GLY A 86 4.42 -2.14 -12.92
CA GLY A 86 5.66 -2.13 -12.15
C GLY A 86 5.45 -2.26 -10.64
N GLU A 87 6.44 -1.76 -9.89
CA GLU A 87 6.44 -1.77 -8.44
C GLU A 87 6.65 -0.37 -7.87
N GLN A 88 6.07 -0.15 -6.69
CA GLN A 88 6.29 1.05 -5.90
C GLN A 88 6.66 0.65 -4.48
N GLU A 89 7.84 1.07 -4.05
CA GLU A 89 8.34 0.90 -2.69
C GLU A 89 8.04 2.15 -1.87
N SER A 90 7.77 2.04 -0.57
CA SER A 90 7.63 3.19 0.31
C SER A 90 7.97 2.76 1.72
N THR A 91 8.82 3.52 2.42
CA THR A 91 8.96 3.34 3.86
C THR A 91 7.61 3.62 4.51
N PHE A 92 7.26 2.82 5.53
CA PHE A 92 5.97 2.94 6.19
C PHE A 92 6.11 3.01 7.71
N THR A 93 5.15 3.65 8.36
CA THR A 93 4.96 3.53 9.80
C THR A 93 3.48 3.44 10.09
N ILE A 94 3.09 2.44 10.86
CA ILE A 94 1.72 2.28 11.35
C ILE A 94 1.71 2.47 12.86
N LYS A 95 0.98 3.49 13.32
CA LYS A 95 0.75 3.75 14.73
C LYS A 95 -0.72 4.06 14.94
N ASP A 96 -1.36 3.24 15.79
CA ASP A 96 -2.81 3.27 16.00
C ASP A 96 -3.54 3.19 14.65
N ASP A 97 -4.38 4.18 14.34
CA ASP A 97 -5.17 4.27 13.11
C ASP A 97 -4.52 5.18 12.05
N VAL A 98 -3.21 5.43 12.17
CA VAL A 98 -2.46 6.29 11.26
C VAL A 98 -1.39 5.48 10.53
N LEU A 99 -1.40 5.58 9.20
CA LEU A 99 -0.40 5.02 8.30
C LEU A 99 0.34 6.17 7.60
N GLU A 100 1.62 6.31 7.89
CA GLU A 100 2.53 7.24 7.18
C GLU A 100 3.29 6.47 6.09
N LEU A 101 3.35 7.03 4.88
CA LEU A 101 4.11 6.51 3.75
C LEU A 101 5.08 7.58 3.23
N LYS A 102 6.32 7.19 2.95
CA LYS A 102 7.31 8.04 2.28
C LYS A 102 8.01 7.28 1.18
N ASN A 103 8.07 7.88 0.00
CA ASN A 103 8.89 7.42 -1.11
C ASN A 103 9.88 8.52 -1.49
N GLU A 104 11.17 8.29 -1.27
CA GLU A 104 12.22 9.27 -1.55
C GLU A 104 12.46 9.43 -3.06
N GLN A 105 12.34 8.35 -3.83
CA GLN A 105 12.57 8.34 -5.28
C GLN A 105 11.63 9.27 -6.05
N PHE A 106 10.36 9.32 -5.66
CA PHE A 106 9.30 10.14 -6.26
C PHE A 106 8.95 11.36 -5.40
N GLY A 107 9.71 11.61 -4.33
CA GLY A 107 9.50 12.71 -3.39
C GLY A 107 8.08 12.74 -2.79
N MET A 108 7.47 11.57 -2.58
CA MET A 108 6.07 11.43 -2.17
C MET A 108 5.96 11.21 -0.67
N TYR A 109 5.00 11.90 -0.06
CA TYR A 109 4.61 11.76 1.34
C TYR A 109 3.09 11.63 1.43
N ALA A 110 2.61 10.64 2.19
CA ALA A 110 1.19 10.48 2.48
C ALA A 110 0.96 10.15 3.96
N LEU A 111 -0.02 10.83 4.56
CA LEU A 111 -0.56 10.50 5.86
C LEU A 111 -1.99 9.99 5.66
N LEU A 112 -2.20 8.71 5.93
CA LEU A 112 -3.47 8.01 5.78
C LEU A 112 -4.06 7.71 7.15
N GLN A 113 -5.38 7.80 7.25
CA GLN A 113 -6.17 7.47 8.43
C GLN A 113 -7.01 6.25 8.12
N ARG A 114 -7.06 5.29 9.05
CA ARG A 114 -7.95 4.13 8.96
C ARG A 114 -9.42 4.56 8.94
N GLU A 115 -10.22 3.92 8.09
CA GLU A 115 -11.68 4.05 8.06
C GLU A 115 -12.39 3.19 9.11
#